data_AF-A0A5J5BCY7-F1
#
_entry.id   AF-A0A5J5BCY7-F1
#
_cell.length_a   1.000
_cell.length_b   1.000
_cell.length_c   1.000
_cell.angle_alpha   90.00
_cell.angle_beta   90.00
_cell.angle_gamma   90.00
#
_symmetry.space_group_name_H-M   'P 1'
#
loop_
_entity.id
_entity.type
_entity.pdbx_description
1 polymer ?
#
loop_
_entity_poly.entity_id
_entity_poly.type
_entity_poly.pdbx_seq_one_letter_code
_entity_poly.pdbx_strand_id
1 'polypeptide(L)'
;MEFEESYWEQKSRVRWLKEGDKNTAFVHTCTVQRRQRNKIVGLEDAQGIWQENKVDVQKTILEYFQNIFSSSKPIDFEPILACVEKKVLDDMNVCLTKMPSNEVIKAFVFQMDPSKAHGPDGPESDEYGETAANQLM
;
A
#
# COMPACT_ATOMS: atom_id res chain seq x y z
N MET A 1 -21.52 12.85 16.50
CA MET A 1 -22.01 11.47 16.30
C MET A 1 -21.80 11.05 14.84
N GLU A 2 -22.33 11.77 13.85
CA GLU A 2 -22.14 11.42 12.43
C GLU A 2 -20.67 11.42 11.95
N PHE A 3 -19.85 12.34 12.44
CA PHE A 3 -18.41 12.40 12.09
C PHE A 3 -17.61 11.18 12.58
N GLU A 4 -17.94 10.69 13.76
CA GLU A 4 -17.23 9.57 14.38
C GLU A 4 -17.61 8.24 13.71
N GLU A 5 -18.88 8.06 13.35
CA GLU A 5 -19.33 6.89 12.58
C GLU A 5 -18.70 6.84 11.18
N SER A 6 -18.66 7.96 10.45
CA SER A 6 -18.03 8.05 9.12
C SER A 6 -16.53 7.73 9.17
N TYR A 7 -15.84 8.24 10.20
CA TYR A 7 -14.42 7.98 10.44
C TYR A 7 -14.13 6.49 10.66
N TRP A 8 -14.95 5.81 11.48
CA TRP A 8 -14.79 4.37 11.73
C TRP A 8 -15.23 3.51 10.54
N GLU A 9 -16.21 3.95 9.74
CA GLU A 9 -16.66 3.25 8.55
C GLU A 9 -15.55 3.19 7.48
N GLN A 10 -14.92 4.33 7.15
CA GLN A 10 -13.79 4.38 6.21
C GLN A 10 -12.60 3.52 6.67
N LYS A 11 -12.27 3.59 7.96
CA LYS A 11 -11.11 2.89 8.55
C LYS A 11 -11.32 1.38 8.65
N SER A 12 -12.57 0.94 8.83
CA SER A 12 -12.89 -0.48 8.97
C SER A 12 -12.81 -1.25 7.65
N ARG A 13 -13.08 -0.60 6.50
CA ARG A 13 -13.27 -1.25 5.18
C ARG A 13 -14.26 -2.45 5.23
N VAL A 14 -15.10 -2.50 6.25
CA VAL A 14 -15.91 -3.67 6.60
C VAL A 14 -17.37 -3.36 6.30
N ARG A 15 -17.83 -3.86 5.16
CA ARG A 15 -19.25 -3.87 4.76
C ARG A 15 -20.14 -4.79 5.63
N TRP A 16 -19.55 -5.43 6.65
CA TRP A 16 -20.11 -6.56 7.39
C TRP A 16 -20.73 -6.18 8.74
N LEU A 17 -20.56 -4.93 9.19
CA LEU A 17 -21.04 -4.46 10.51
C LEU A 17 -22.57 -4.29 10.59
N LYS A 18 -23.29 -4.40 9.47
CA LYS A 18 -24.74 -4.15 9.43
C LYS A 18 -25.59 -5.32 9.96
N GLU A 19 -25.00 -6.49 10.19
CA GLU A 19 -25.71 -7.66 10.73
C GLU A 19 -25.06 -8.22 12.00
N GLY A 20 -25.27 -7.52 13.10
CA GLY A 20 -25.64 -8.19 14.34
C GLY A 20 -24.50 -8.63 15.26
N ASP A 21 -24.65 -8.21 16.52
CA ASP A 21 -23.99 -8.67 17.73
C ASP A 21 -24.30 -10.15 18.08
N LYS A 22 -24.18 -11.04 17.09
CA LYS A 22 -24.60 -12.44 17.18
C LYS A 22 -23.54 -13.40 16.69
N ASN A 23 -22.26 -13.13 16.99
CA ASN A 23 -21.28 -14.21 17.07
C ASN A 23 -19.90 -13.83 17.64
N THR A 24 -19.82 -13.18 18.79
CA THR A 24 -18.53 -12.91 19.47
C THR A 24 -17.68 -14.18 19.62
N ALA A 25 -18.30 -15.33 19.93
CA ALA A 25 -17.63 -16.63 20.00
C ALA A 25 -17.08 -17.11 18.65
N PHE A 26 -17.85 -17.00 17.56
CA PHE A 26 -17.40 -17.38 16.23
C PHE A 26 -16.31 -16.42 15.71
N VAL A 27 -16.47 -15.11 15.86
CA VAL A 27 -15.45 -14.12 15.47
C VAL A 27 -14.17 -14.31 16.27
N HIS A 28 -14.28 -14.58 17.58
CA HIS A 28 -13.14 -14.90 18.42
C HIS A 28 -12.45 -16.21 17.95
N THR A 29 -13.23 -17.26 17.68
CA THR A 29 -12.70 -18.55 17.19
C THR A 29 -12.03 -18.41 15.82
N CYS A 30 -12.65 -17.70 14.88
CA CYS A 30 -12.05 -17.37 13.59
C CYS A 30 -10.76 -16.57 13.75
N THR A 31 -10.72 -15.60 14.68
CA THR A 31 -9.51 -14.81 14.96
C THR A 31 -8.40 -15.69 15.54
N VAL A 32 -8.73 -16.58 16.48
CA VAL A 32 -7.77 -17.54 17.06
C VAL A 32 -7.25 -18.50 15.99
N GLN A 33 -8.12 -19.08 15.16
CA GLN A 33 -7.71 -19.95 14.06
C GLN A 33 -6.80 -19.21 13.08
N ARG A 34 -7.12 -17.95 12.75
CA ARG A 34 -6.30 -17.14 11.85
C ARG A 34 -4.96 -16.78 12.46
N ARG A 35 -4.92 -16.46 13.77
CA ARG A 35 -3.67 -16.23 14.53
C ARG A 35 -2.81 -17.49 14.57
N GLN A 36 -3.40 -18.67 14.75
CA GLN A 36 -2.66 -19.94 14.76
C GLN A 36 -2.11 -20.27 13.37
N ARG A 37 -2.93 -20.15 12.32
CA ARG A 37 -2.50 -20.38 10.93
C ARG A 37 -1.41 -19.41 10.49
N ASN A 38 -1.48 -18.15 10.93
CA ASN A 38 -0.50 -17.13 10.57
C ASN A 38 0.68 -17.07 11.56
N LYS A 39 0.73 -17.96 12.55
CA LYS A 39 1.86 -18.00 13.48
C LYS A 39 3.07 -18.55 12.74
N ILE A 40 4.08 -17.70 12.56
CA ILE A 40 5.40 -18.13 12.13
C ILE A 40 6.02 -18.88 13.32
N VAL A 41 6.17 -20.20 13.16
CA VAL A 41 6.77 -21.09 14.19
C VAL A 41 8.29 -20.97 14.15
N GLY A 42 8.84 -20.86 12.95
CA GLY A 42 10.26 -20.69 12.68
C GLY A 42 10.46 -20.48 11.18
N LEU A 43 11.69 -20.16 10.79
CA LEU A 43 12.10 -20.01 9.40
C LEU A 43 13.46 -20.68 9.20
N GLU A 44 13.67 -21.20 8.01
CA GLU A 44 14.99 -21.69 7.59
C GLU A 44 15.84 -20.49 7.11
N ASP A 45 17.08 -20.40 7.59
CA ASP A 45 18.01 -19.36 7.16
C ASP A 45 18.71 -19.70 5.85
N ALA A 46 19.55 -18.79 5.36
CA ALA A 46 20.28 -18.95 4.11
C ALA A 46 21.29 -20.11 4.12
N GLN A 47 21.61 -20.66 5.29
CA GLN A 47 22.51 -21.81 5.48
C GLN A 47 21.73 -23.13 5.62
N GLY A 48 20.40 -23.10 5.51
CA GLY A 48 19.55 -24.26 5.68
C GLY A 48 19.29 -24.64 7.14
N ILE A 49 19.53 -23.73 8.08
CA ILE A 49 19.36 -23.98 9.51
C ILE A 49 17.99 -23.44 9.94
N TRP A 50 17.22 -24.28 10.62
CA TRP A 50 15.92 -23.92 11.17
C TRP A 50 16.05 -23.04 12.41
N GLN A 51 15.51 -21.83 12.33
CA GLN A 51 15.49 -20.82 13.40
C GLN A 51 14.09 -20.72 14.00
N GLU A 52 13.96 -20.99 15.30
CA GLU A 52 12.69 -20.86 16.05
C GLU A 52 12.70 -19.67 17.03
N ASN A 53 13.89 -19.17 17.36
CA ASN A 53 14.04 -18.03 18.25
C ASN A 53 13.58 -16.75 17.53
N LYS A 54 12.75 -15.95 18.21
CA LYS A 54 12.21 -14.70 17.66
C LYS A 54 13.28 -13.74 17.14
N VAL A 55 14.41 -13.64 17.85
CA VAL A 55 15.51 -12.74 17.47
C VAL A 55 16.13 -13.20 16.15
N ASP A 56 16.37 -14.49 16.03
CA ASP A 56 17.01 -15.09 14.86
C ASP A 56 16.05 -15.08 13.65
N VAL A 57 14.76 -15.43 13.86
CA VAL A 57 13.71 -15.32 12.84
C VAL A 57 13.58 -13.89 12.30
N GLN A 58 13.57 -12.88 13.19
CA GLN A 58 13.51 -11.48 12.76
C GLN A 58 14.74 -11.10 11.94
N LYS A 59 15.93 -11.53 12.35
CA LYS A 59 17.18 -11.30 11.62
C LYS A 59 17.13 -11.94 10.23
N THR A 60 16.72 -13.20 10.13
CA THR A 60 16.58 -13.92 8.85
C THR A 60 15.62 -13.19 7.90
N ILE A 61 14.47 -12.72 8.40
CA ILE A 61 13.50 -11.95 7.60
C ILE A 61 14.15 -10.66 7.08
N LEU A 62 14.84 -9.91 7.95
CA LEU A 62 15.47 -8.66 7.57
C LEU A 62 16.55 -8.87 6.52
N GLU A 63 17.44 -9.85 6.72
CA GLU A 63 18.51 -10.18 5.78
C GLU A 63 17.95 -10.63 4.42
N TYR A 64 16.91 -11.47 4.43
CA TYR A 64 16.23 -11.90 3.21
C TYR A 64 15.67 -10.72 2.41
N PHE A 65 14.92 -9.83 3.06
CA PHE A 65 14.31 -8.70 2.37
C PHE A 65 15.34 -7.63 2.00
N GLN A 66 16.38 -7.41 2.81
CA GLN A 66 17.49 -6.55 2.43
C GLN A 66 18.17 -7.06 1.16
N ASN A 67 18.40 -8.37 1.03
CA ASN A 67 19.03 -8.94 -0.15
C ASN A 67 18.13 -8.84 -1.40
N ILE A 68 16.83 -9.14 -1.30
CA ILE A 68 15.94 -9.09 -2.48
C ILE A 68 15.65 -7.66 -2.95
N PHE A 69 15.60 -6.70 -2.03
CA PHE A 69 15.38 -5.29 -2.36
C PHE A 69 16.67 -4.51 -2.61
N SER A 70 17.83 -5.15 -2.42
CA SER A 70 19.11 -4.58 -2.84
C SER A 70 19.33 -4.85 -4.32
N SER A 71 19.54 -3.78 -5.09
CA SER A 71 19.92 -3.92 -6.50
C SER A 71 21.32 -4.54 -6.60
N SER A 72 21.47 -5.54 -7.45
CA SER A 72 22.77 -6.07 -7.85
C SER A 72 23.61 -5.07 -8.68
N LYS A 73 23.09 -3.84 -8.89
CA LYS A 73 23.66 -2.79 -9.75
C LYS A 73 24.17 -3.36 -11.08
N PRO A 74 23.32 -4.06 -11.85
CA PRO A 74 23.73 -4.50 -13.18
C PRO A 74 24.08 -3.26 -14.00
N ILE A 75 25.32 -3.22 -14.49
CA ILE A 75 25.92 -2.06 -15.14
C ILE A 75 25.35 -1.86 -16.54
N ASP A 76 24.78 -2.93 -17.13
CA ASP A 76 24.33 -2.93 -18.51
C ASP A 76 22.97 -3.62 -18.67
N PHE A 77 21.96 -2.83 -19.03
CA PHE A 77 20.61 -3.28 -19.35
C PHE A 77 20.34 -3.27 -20.86
N GLU A 78 21.26 -2.74 -21.68
CA GLU A 78 21.08 -2.63 -23.14
C GLU A 78 20.75 -3.97 -23.81
N PRO A 79 21.41 -5.10 -23.48
CA PRO A 79 21.09 -6.39 -24.09
C PRO A 79 19.67 -6.87 -23.81
N ILE A 80 19.12 -6.53 -22.63
CA ILE A 80 17.76 -6.91 -22.21
C ILE A 80 16.74 -5.99 -22.88
N LEU A 81 17.01 -4.69 -22.90
CA LEU A 81 16.14 -3.69 -23.52
C LEU A 81 16.07 -3.85 -25.04
N ALA A 82 17.12 -4.36 -25.69
CA ALA A 82 17.11 -4.71 -27.10
C ALA A 82 16.08 -5.79 -27.47
N CYS A 83 15.69 -6.64 -26.50
CA CYS A 83 14.66 -7.66 -26.70
C CYS A 83 13.23 -7.14 -26.47
N VAL A 84 13.08 -5.92 -25.97
CA VAL A 84 11.77 -5.33 -25.65
C VAL A 84 11.36 -4.39 -26.77
N GLU A 85 10.18 -4.61 -27.34
CA GLU A 85 9.60 -3.71 -28.33
C GLU A 85 9.30 -2.34 -27.69
N LYS A 86 9.91 -1.27 -28.22
CA LYS A 86 9.64 0.10 -27.79
C LYS A 86 8.23 0.53 -28.23
N LYS A 87 7.28 0.48 -27.30
CA LYS A 87 5.89 0.93 -27.54
C LYS A 87 5.66 2.42 -27.31
N VAL A 88 6.46 3.04 -26.46
CA VAL A 88 6.38 4.47 -26.19
C VAL A 88 7.31 5.19 -27.15
N LEU A 89 6.73 5.91 -28.11
CA LEU A 89 7.47 6.77 -29.03
C LEU A 89 8.02 8.00 -28.30
N ASP A 90 9.04 8.64 -28.86
CA ASP A 90 9.68 9.79 -28.21
C ASP A 90 8.71 10.95 -28.00
N ASP A 91 7.81 11.21 -28.96
CA ASP A 91 6.76 12.24 -28.82
C ASP A 91 5.77 11.92 -27.70
N MET A 92 5.41 10.64 -27.53
CA MET A 92 4.56 10.20 -26.43
C MET A 92 5.29 10.38 -25.10
N ASN A 93 6.58 10.09 -25.04
CA ASN A 93 7.39 10.26 -23.84
C ASN A 93 7.51 11.75 -23.45
N VAL A 94 7.69 12.65 -24.41
CA VAL A 94 7.64 14.10 -24.17
C VAL A 94 6.30 14.52 -23.56
N CYS A 95 5.19 13.95 -24.02
CA CYS A 95 3.88 14.24 -23.45
C CYS A 95 3.71 13.66 -22.03
N LEU A 96 4.19 12.44 -21.78
CA LEU A 96 4.05 11.73 -20.50
C LEU A 96 4.98 12.27 -19.39
N THR A 97 6.14 12.82 -19.76
CA THR A 97 7.12 13.42 -18.84
C THR A 97 6.85 14.90 -18.56
N LYS A 98 5.89 15.51 -19.27
CA LYS A 98 5.53 16.91 -19.07
C LYS A 98 4.89 17.11 -17.70
N MET A 99 5.25 18.21 -17.04
CA MET A 99 4.60 18.62 -15.79
C MET A 99 3.09 18.82 -16.02
N PRO A 100 2.21 18.20 -15.21
CA PRO A 100 0.77 18.37 -15.36
C PRO A 100 0.37 19.83 -15.09
N SER A 101 -0.63 20.33 -15.82
CA SER A 101 -1.16 21.67 -15.59
C SER A 101 -2.04 21.71 -14.34
N ASN A 102 -2.15 22.90 -13.72
CA ASN A 102 -3.01 23.11 -12.56
C ASN A 102 -4.48 22.70 -12.82
N GLU A 103 -4.95 22.82 -14.06
CA GLU A 103 -6.30 22.40 -14.45
C GLU A 103 -6.48 20.88 -14.40
N VAL A 104 -5.50 20.12 -14.89
CA VAL A 104 -5.51 18.65 -14.84
C VAL A 104 -5.41 18.17 -13.40
N ILE A 105 -4.57 18.80 -12.58
CA ILE A 105 -4.44 18.50 -11.15
C ILE A 105 -5.77 18.73 -10.44
N LYS A 106 -6.42 19.89 -10.65
CA LYS A 106 -7.74 20.19 -10.08
C LYS A 106 -8.78 19.15 -10.51
N ALA A 107 -8.91 18.89 -11.82
CA ALA A 107 -9.89 17.94 -12.32
C ALA A 107 -9.69 16.54 -11.74
N PHE A 108 -8.44 16.09 -11.57
CA PHE A 108 -8.12 14.80 -10.97
C PHE A 108 -8.47 14.75 -9.49
N VAL A 109 -8.10 15.77 -8.71
CA VAL A 109 -8.42 15.88 -7.28
C VAL A 109 -9.93 15.86 -7.06
N PHE A 110 -10.70 16.59 -7.87
CA PHE A 110 -12.17 16.62 -7.75
C PHE A 110 -12.88 15.37 -8.31
N GLN A 111 -12.23 14.56 -9.15
CA GLN A 111 -12.76 13.27 -9.62
C GLN A 111 -12.39 12.08 -8.72
N MET A 112 -11.51 12.26 -7.72
CA MET A 112 -11.19 11.18 -6.80
C MET A 112 -12.39 10.88 -5.88
N ASP A 113 -12.75 9.60 -5.79
CA ASP A 113 -13.79 9.12 -4.88
C ASP A 113 -13.36 9.40 -3.42
N PRO A 114 -14.21 10.07 -2.59
CA PRO A 114 -13.90 10.37 -1.19
C PRO A 114 -13.57 9.15 -0.32
N SER A 115 -13.92 7.94 -0.78
CA SER A 115 -13.67 6.67 -0.09
C SER A 115 -12.30 6.03 -0.40
N LYS A 116 -11.49 6.63 -1.28
CA LYS A 116 -10.13 6.16 -1.57
C LYS A 116 -9.19 6.64 -0.46
N ALA A 117 -8.76 5.70 0.38
CA ALA A 117 -7.88 5.96 1.51
C ALA A 117 -6.62 6.75 1.10
N HIS A 118 -6.38 7.86 1.80
CA HIS A 118 -5.12 8.60 1.75
C HIS A 118 -3.97 7.68 2.21
N GLY A 119 -2.79 7.84 1.60
CA GLY A 119 -1.58 7.19 2.12
C GLY A 119 -1.29 7.61 3.57
N PRO A 120 -0.42 6.89 4.29
CA PRO A 120 -0.15 7.11 5.72
C PRO A 120 0.32 8.54 6.10
N ASP A 121 0.68 9.37 5.11
CA ASP A 121 1.17 10.75 5.30
C ASP A 121 0.19 11.84 4.83
N GLY A 122 -1.10 11.52 4.66
CA GLY A 122 -2.13 12.45 4.20
C GLY A 122 -2.95 13.14 5.30
N PRO A 123 -3.14 14.47 5.27
CA PRO A 123 -4.13 15.14 6.13
C PRO A 123 -5.57 14.70 5.81
N GLU A 124 -6.47 14.88 6.79
CA GLU A 124 -7.87 14.46 6.72
C GLU A 124 -8.62 15.16 5.57
N SER A 125 -9.54 14.43 4.93
CA SER A 125 -10.21 14.76 3.66
C SER A 125 -10.95 16.09 3.61
N ASP A 126 -11.17 16.74 4.75
CA ASP A 126 -11.95 17.97 4.83
C ASP A 126 -11.10 19.25 4.63
N GLU A 127 -9.77 19.17 4.72
CA GLU A 127 -8.90 20.34 4.51
C GLU A 127 -8.61 20.64 3.03
N TYR A 128 -8.84 19.70 2.11
CA TYR A 128 -8.47 19.87 0.70
C TYR A 128 -9.41 20.81 -0.08
N GLY A 129 -10.70 20.83 0.26
CA GLY A 129 -11.67 21.70 -0.41
C GLY A 129 -11.39 23.18 -0.16
N GLU A 130 -10.94 23.52 1.05
CA GLU A 130 -10.72 24.89 1.49
C GLU A 130 -9.28 25.36 1.23
N THR A 131 -8.28 24.48 1.43
CA THR A 131 -6.86 24.83 1.24
C THR A 131 -6.50 24.96 -0.25
N ALA A 132 -7.02 24.08 -1.12
CA ALA A 132 -6.77 24.19 -2.57
C ALA A 132 -7.52 25.37 -3.23
N ALA A 133 -8.62 25.84 -2.63
CA ALA A 133 -9.32 27.05 -3.05
C ALA A 133 -8.55 28.31 -2.65
N ASN A 134 -7.97 28.35 -1.45
CA ASN A 134 -7.30 29.53 -0.91
C ASN A 134 -5.86 29.73 -1.43
N GLN A 135 -5.20 28.70 -1.98
CA GLN A 135 -3.86 28.82 -2.58
C GLN A 135 -3.84 29.06 -4.10
N LEU A 136 -5.01 29.11 -4.75
CA LEU A 136 -5.15 29.33 -6.20
C LEU A 136 -5.95 30.59 -6.56
N MET A 137 -6.25 31.45 -5.57
CA MET A 137 -6.49 32.90 -5.77
C MET A 137 -5.17 33.66 -5.55
#